data_AF-A0A8S2ZK35-F1
#
_entry.id   AF-A0A8S2ZK35-F1
#
_cell.length_a   1.000
_cell.length_b   1.000
_cell.length_c   1.000
_cell.angle_alpha   90.00
_cell.angle_beta   90.00
_cell.angle_gamma   90.00
#
_symmetry.space_group_name_H-M   'P 1'
#
loop_
_entity.id
_entity.type
_entity.pdbx_description
1 polymer ?
#
loop_
_entity_poly.entity_id
_entity_poly.type
_entity_poly.pdbx_seq_one_letter_code
_entity_poly.pdbx_strand_id
1 'polypeptide(L)' 'LSHQDQLKFRLRPFPMSSFDDEQINLNPCNNRFYHVFKQGELEMLIEEASKAIAGAKIIKSYYDHGNWCAIVQRDIDVGL' A
#
# COMPACT_ATOMS: atom_id res chain seq x y z
N LEU A 1 -0.40 -5.74 19.01
CA LEU A 1 -0.51 -4.42 18.33
C LEU A 1 -1.77 -3.75 18.84
N SER A 2 -1.65 -2.57 19.44
CA SER A 2 -2.79 -1.91 20.08
C SER A 2 -3.79 -1.40 19.03
N HIS A 3 -5.03 -1.18 19.42
CA HIS A 3 -6.08 -0.64 18.54
C HIS A 3 -5.68 0.73 17.92
N GLN A 4 -4.77 1.46 18.57
CA GLN A 4 -4.26 2.74 18.07
C GLN A 4 -3.25 2.58 16.92
N ASP A 5 -2.51 1.47 16.87
CA ASP A 5 -1.53 1.22 15.80
C ASP A 5 -2.21 0.96 14.44
N GLN A 6 -3.45 0.46 14.47
CA GLN A 6 -4.25 0.19 13.27
C GLN A 6 -4.77 1.47 12.59
N LEU A 7 -4.86 2.59 13.33
CA LEU A 7 -5.37 3.87 12.79
C LEU A 7 -4.32 4.62 11.97
N LYS A 8 -3.03 4.37 12.19
CA LYS A 8 -1.91 5.01 11.47
C LYS A 8 -1.84 4.65 9.99
N PHE A 9 -2.41 3.52 9.58
CA PHE A 9 -2.41 3.03 8.19
C PHE A 9 -3.62 3.47 7.37
N ARG A 10 -4.51 4.33 7.92
CA ARG A 10 -5.54 4.98 7.09
C ARG A 10 -4.86 5.95 6.12
N LEU A 11 -4.84 5.56 4.85
CA LEU A 11 -4.48 6.41 3.72
C LEU A 11 -5.19 7.75 3.84
N ARG A 12 -4.43 8.85 3.98
CA ARG A 12 -4.99 10.20 4.00
C ARG A 12 -5.57 10.53 2.61
N PRO A 13 -6.73 11.20 2.52
CA PRO A 13 -7.30 11.58 1.22
C PRO A 13 -6.40 12.60 0.51
N PHE A 14 -6.18 12.40 -0.79
CA PHE A 14 -5.60 13.41 -1.67
C PHE A 14 -6.64 14.53 -1.91
N PRO A 15 -6.29 15.82 -1.78
CA PRO A 15 -7.18 16.90 -2.18
C PRO A 15 -7.12 17.04 -3.70
N MET A 16 -8.20 16.68 -4.41
CA MET A 16 -8.33 16.99 -5.84
C MET A 16 -9.10 18.32 -5.99
N SER A 17 -8.45 19.28 -6.65
CA SER A 17 -8.92 20.64 -6.88
C SER A 17 -9.94 20.75 -8.02
N SER A 18 -10.94 21.60 -7.78
CA SER A 18 -11.57 22.61 -8.66
C SER A 18 -11.72 22.34 -10.16
N PHE A 19 -12.94 22.03 -10.60
CA PHE A 19 -13.51 22.49 -11.88
C PHE A 19 -15.05 22.62 -11.73
N ASP A 20 -15.61 23.69 -12.31
CA ASP A 20 -16.89 24.32 -11.95
C ASP A 20 -18.19 23.64 -12.47
N ASP A 21 -19.23 23.78 -11.63
CA ASP A 21 -20.68 23.89 -11.86
C ASP A 21 -21.43 22.96 -12.85
N GLU A 22 -21.95 21.87 -12.29
CA GLU A 22 -23.39 21.58 -12.37
C GLU A 22 -23.81 20.90 -11.06
N GLN A 23 -24.79 21.49 -10.37
CA GLN A 23 -25.21 21.16 -9.01
C GLN A 23 -26.05 19.86 -8.97
N ILE A 24 -25.46 18.77 -9.44
CA ILE A 24 -25.96 17.41 -9.21
C ILE A 24 -25.73 17.16 -7.71
N ASN A 25 -26.71 16.59 -7.01
CA ASN A 25 -26.58 16.10 -5.63
C ASN A 25 -25.52 14.98 -5.56
N LEU A 26 -24.25 15.35 -5.74
CA LEU A 26 -23.08 14.49 -5.63
C LEU A 26 -22.74 14.47 -4.15
N ASN A 27 -23.45 13.66 -3.36
CA ASN A 27 -22.70 12.90 -2.37
C ASN A 27 -21.73 12.08 -3.22
N PRO A 28 -20.44 12.46 -3.34
CA PRO A 28 -19.52 11.69 -4.14
C PRO A 28 -19.47 10.37 -3.39
N CYS A 29 -20.11 9.35 -3.96
CA CYS A 29 -19.99 8.00 -3.43
C CYS A 29 -18.49 7.72 -3.53
N ASN A 30 -17.79 7.87 -2.41
CA ASN A 30 -16.34 7.92 -2.37
C ASN A 30 -15.86 6.48 -2.47
N ASN A 31 -16.07 5.92 -3.66
CA ASN A 31 -15.80 4.53 -3.99
C ASN A 31 -14.29 4.39 -3.97
N ARG A 32 -13.82 3.54 -3.05
CA ARG A 32 -12.41 3.24 -2.92
C ARG A 32 -12.08 2.11 -3.90
N PHE A 33 -11.13 2.36 -4.78
CA PHE A 33 -10.57 1.31 -5.63
C PHE A 33 -9.59 0.48 -4.80
N TYR A 34 -9.84 -0.82 -4.71
CA TYR A 34 -8.93 -1.76 -4.06
C TYR A 34 -8.41 -2.76 -5.07
N HIS A 35 -7.10 -3.02 -5.00
CA HIS A 35 -6.49 -4.13 -5.72
C HIS A 35 -6.43 -5.34 -4.79
N VAL A 36 -7.01 -6.46 -5.20
CA VAL A 36 -6.96 -7.71 -4.46
C VAL A 36 -5.86 -8.58 -5.05
N PHE A 37 -4.77 -8.76 -4.31
CA PHE A 37 -3.64 -9.56 -4.75
C PHE A 37 -3.99 -11.04 -4.82
N LYS A 38 -3.49 -11.70 -5.88
CA LYS A 38 -3.43 -13.16 -5.97
C LYS A 38 -2.19 -13.68 -5.24
N GLN A 39 -2.17 -14.98 -4.95
CA GLN A 39 -1.01 -15.63 -4.32
C GLN A 39 0.27 -15.35 -5.12
N GLY A 40 1.32 -14.87 -4.45
CA GLY A 40 2.62 -14.58 -5.05
C GLY A 40 2.71 -13.24 -5.79
N GLU A 41 1.59 -12.56 -6.04
CA GLU A 41 1.59 -11.29 -6.77
C GLU A 41 2.28 -10.16 -5.98
N LEU A 42 2.01 -10.10 -4.67
CA LEU A 42 2.61 -9.10 -3.79
C LEU A 42 4.14 -9.28 -3.72
N GLU A 43 4.61 -10.52 -3.58
CA GLU A 43 6.03 -10.84 -3.54
C GLU A 43 6.76 -10.46 -4.83
N MET A 44 6.15 -10.78 -5.99
CA MET A 44 6.70 -10.42 -7.30
C MET A 44 6.87 -8.90 -7.45
N LEU A 45 5.85 -8.14 -7.05
CA LEU A 45 5.89 -6.67 -7.12
C LEU A 45 6.94 -6.08 -6.16
N ILE A 46 7.11 -6.67 -4.98
CA ILE A 46 8.17 -6.26 -4.06
C ILE A 46 9.53 -6.53 -4.69
N GLU A 47 9.77 -7.72 -5.25
CA GLU A 47 11.04 -8.05 -5.92
C GLU A 47 11.34 -7.14 -7.11
N GLU A 48 10.32 -6.79 -7.90
CA GLU A 48 10.48 -5.85 -9.00
C GLU A 48 10.83 -4.44 -8.50
N ALA A 49 10.13 -3.95 -7.47
CA ALA A 49 10.42 -2.67 -6.84
C ALA A 49 11.82 -2.63 -6.20
N SER A 50 12.27 -3.74 -5.60
CA SER A 50 13.60 -3.87 -5.00
C SER A 50 14.74 -3.68 -6.00
N LYS A 51 14.52 -3.96 -7.29
CA LYS A 51 15.52 -3.70 -8.35
C LYS A 51 15.70 -2.20 -8.60
N ALA A 52 14.65 -1.41 -8.39
CA ALA A 52 14.65 0.03 -8.59
C ALA A 52 15.06 0.82 -7.32
N ILE A 53 14.91 0.23 -6.13
CA ILE A 53 15.14 0.88 -4.83
C ILE A 53 16.22 0.12 -4.08
N ALA A 54 17.35 0.77 -3.79
CA ALA A 54 18.48 0.43 -2.88
C ALA A 54 18.61 -0.99 -2.24
N GLY A 55 18.21 -2.06 -2.93
CA GLY A 55 18.11 -3.40 -2.37
C GLY A 55 17.00 -3.52 -1.31
N ALA A 56 16.01 -4.36 -1.57
CA ALA A 56 15.07 -4.78 -0.55
C ALA A 56 14.79 -6.28 -0.67
N LYS A 57 14.78 -6.97 0.46
CA LYS A 57 14.66 -8.42 0.55
C LYS A 57 13.44 -8.81 1.37
N ILE A 58 12.61 -9.68 0.82
CA ILE A 58 11.52 -10.30 1.58
C ILE A 58 12.13 -11.26 2.60
N ILE A 59 11.84 -11.02 3.88
CA ILE A 59 12.25 -11.89 5.00
C ILE A 59 11.20 -12.96 5.24
N LYS A 60 9.92 -12.60 5.08
CA LYS A 60 8.80 -13.51 5.27
C LYS A 60 7.60 -13.04 4.47
N SER A 61 6.95 -13.94 3.75
CA SER A 61 5.59 -13.74 3.25
C SER A 61 4.65 -14.75 3.88
N TYR A 62 3.40 -14.35 4.12
CA TYR A 62 2.39 -15.18 4.77
C TYR A 62 0.98 -14.66 4.48
N TYR A 63 0.00 -15.54 4.69
CA TYR A 63 -1.42 -15.21 4.59
C TYR A 63 -2.02 -15.15 5.98
N ASP A 64 -2.68 -14.04 6.31
CA ASP A 64 -3.31 -13.85 7.61
C ASP A 64 -4.65 -13.11 7.47
N HIS A 65 -5.69 -13.67 8.09
CA HIS A 65 -7.05 -13.10 8.11
C HIS A 65 -7.56 -12.54 6.77
N GLY A 66 -7.32 -13.24 5.66
CA GLY A 66 -7.80 -12.80 4.35
C GLY A 66 -6.82 -11.91 3.56
N ASN A 67 -5.65 -11.59 4.13
CA ASN A 67 -4.68 -10.66 3.56
C ASN A 67 -3.36 -11.33 3.24
N TRP A 68 -2.74 -10.92 2.14
CA TRP A 68 -1.34 -11.19 1.86
C TRP A 68 -0.46 -10.20 2.62
N CYS A 69 0.52 -10.71 3.36
CA CYS A 69 1.43 -9.91 4.17
C CYS A 69 2.88 -10.26 3.86
N ALA A 70 3.75 -9.25 3.86
CA ALA A 70 5.18 -9.41 3.68
C ALA A 70 5.97 -8.58 4.70
N ILE A 71 7.03 -9.15 5.26
CA ILE A 71 8.04 -8.45 6.05
C ILE A 71 9.25 -8.26 5.14
N VAL A 72 9.65 -7.01 4.92
CA VAL A 72 10.72 -6.63 4.01
C VAL A 72 11.83 -5.95 4.78
N GLN A 73 13.07 -6.36 4.53
CA GLN A 73 14.26 -5.68 5.01
C GLN A 73 14.86 -4.87 3.85
N ARG A 74 15.15 -3.61 4.12
CA ARG A 74 15.94 -2.78 3.21
C ARG A 74 17.42 -3.10 3.42
N ASP A 75 18.16 -3.26 2.35
CA ASP A 75 19.61 -3.36 2.43
C ASP A 75 20.14 -1.96 2.80
N ILE A 76 20.89 -1.91 3.91
CA ILE A 76 21.58 -0.69 4.29
C ILE A 76 22.94 -0.80 3.61
N ASP A 77 23.13 -0.05 2.53
CA ASP A 77 24.47 0.20 2.01
C ASP A 77 25.26 0.92 3.10
N VAL A 78 26.00 0.15 3.89
CA VAL A 78 27.02 0.68 4.80
C VAL A 78 28.20 0.98 3.89
N GLY A 79 28.22 2.19 3.32
CA GLY A 79 29.35 2.67 2.53
C GLY A 79 30.62 2.62 3.38
N LEU A 80 31.43 1.58 3.15
CA LEU A 80 32.81 1.44 3.62
C LEU A 80 33.76 1.91 2.51
#